data_AF-A0A2T0L779-F1
#
_entry.id   AF-A0A2T0L779-F1
#
_cell.length_a   1.000
_cell.length_b   1.000
_cell.length_c   1.000
_cell.angle_alpha   90.00
_cell.angle_beta   90.00
_cell.angle_gamma   90.00
#
_symmetry.space_group_name_H-M   'P 1'
#
loop_
_entity.id
_entity.type
_entity.pdbx_description
1 polymer ?
#
loop_
_entity_poly.entity_id
_entity_poly.type
_entity_poly.pdbx_seq_one_letter_code
_entity_poly.pdbx_strand_id
1 'polypeptide(L)' 'MKAIQFKSFGSPEVLDYVDLPTPRADADNVVVQVKAASVNPSDVKNVSGHFGHTMLPPRRAATSAAWW' A
#
# COMPACT_ATOMS: atom_id res chain seq x y z
N MET A 1 -7.97 -4.14 -9.84
CA MET A 1 -7.55 -5.05 -8.75
C MET A 1 -8.03 -4.51 -7.41
N LYS A 2 -8.16 -5.38 -6.40
CA LYS A 2 -8.46 -4.99 -5.03
C LYS A 2 -7.17 -4.73 -4.25
N ALA A 3 -7.17 -3.76 -3.34
CA ALA A 3 -6.00 -3.39 -2.53
C ALA A 3 -6.41 -2.86 -1.15
N ILE A 4 -5.45 -2.85 -0.21
CA ILE A 4 -5.56 -2.17 1.08
C ILE A 4 -4.77 -0.86 0.99
N GLN A 5 -5.35 0.26 1.44
CA GLN A 5 -4.72 1.58 1.48
C GLN A 5 -5.03 2.30 2.79
N PHE A 6 -4.25 3.34 3.11
CA PHE A 6 -4.57 4.30 4.16
C PHE A 6 -4.21 5.71 3.70
N LYS A 7 -5.02 6.71 4.03
CA LYS A 7 -4.85 8.12 3.61
C LYS A 7 -4.35 9.03 4.72
N SER A 8 -4.22 8.48 5.92
CA SER A 8 -3.71 9.13 7.12
C SER A 8 -3.06 8.07 8.00
N PHE A 9 -2.08 8.46 8.80
CA PHE A 9 -1.53 7.57 9.81
C PHE A 9 -2.53 7.37 10.96
N GLY A 10 -2.49 6.20 11.61
CA GLY A 10 -3.37 5.90 12.74
C GLY A 10 -3.31 4.45 13.20
N SER A 11 -4.33 4.02 13.94
CA SER A 11 -4.55 2.59 14.22
C SER A 11 -4.95 1.86 12.93
N PRO A 12 -4.92 0.51 12.89
CA PRO A 12 -5.35 -0.25 11.70
C PRO A 12 -6.78 0.03 11.21
N GLU A 13 -7.60 0.76 11.95
CA GLU A 13 -8.93 1.22 11.52
C GLU A 13 -8.90 2.21 10.36
N VAL A 14 -7.74 2.84 10.08
CA VAL A 14 -7.57 3.74 8.93
C VAL A 14 -7.35 3.00 7.60
N LEU A 15 -7.35 1.67 7.62
CA LEU A 15 -7.18 0.83 6.43
C LEU A 15 -8.50 0.73 5.64
N ASP A 16 -8.44 1.15 4.38
CA ASP A 16 -9.52 1.04 3.41
C ASP A 16 -9.28 -0.13 2.44
N TYR A 17 -10.32 -0.93 2.18
CA TYR A 17 -10.33 -1.92 1.10
C TYR A 17 -10.93 -1.31 -0.16
N VAL A 18 -10.11 -1.17 -1.22
CA VAL A 18 -10.44 -0.34 -2.38
C VAL A 18 -10.27 -1.09 -3.71
N ASP A 19 -11.00 -0.66 -4.73
CA ASP A 19 -10.76 -1.02 -6.13
C ASP A 19 -9.82 -0.02 -6.80
N LEU A 20 -8.80 -0.54 -7.47
CA LEU A 20 -7.84 0.24 -8.24
C LEU A 20 -7.70 -0.30 -9.67
N PRO A 21 -7.25 0.50 -10.63
CA PRO A 21 -6.76 -0.02 -11.90
C PRO A 21 -5.67 -1.07 -11.69
N THR A 22 -5.65 -2.10 -12.53
CA THR A 22 -4.53 -3.05 -12.53
C THR A 22 -3.27 -2.32 -13.03
N PRO A 23 -2.13 -2.40 -12.32
CA PRO A 23 -0.91 -1.71 -12.71
C PRO A 23 -0.38 -2.27 -14.04
N ARG A 24 0.35 -1.43 -14.78
CA ARG A 24 1.08 -1.81 -15.98
C ARG A 24 2.58 -1.69 -15.70
N ALA A 25 3.32 -2.73 -16.03
CA ALA A 25 4.77 -2.70 -15.95
C ALA A 25 5.38 -1.81 -17.05
N ASP A 26 6.46 -1.11 -16.72
CA ASP A 26 7.38 -0.52 -17.69
C ASP A 26 8.47 -1.55 -18.10
N ALA A 27 9.55 -1.08 -18.73
CA ALA A 27 10.61 -1.95 -19.23
C ALA A 27 11.40 -2.66 -18.11
N ASP A 28 11.44 -2.08 -16.91
CA ASP A 28 12.30 -2.54 -15.80
C ASP A 28 11.49 -3.26 -14.70
N ASN A 29 10.17 -3.28 -14.81
CA ASN A 29 9.27 -3.83 -13.81
C ASN A 29 8.45 -5.00 -14.35
N VAL A 30 7.84 -5.77 -13.43
CA VAL A 30 6.90 -6.84 -13.76
C VAL A 30 5.63 -6.71 -12.91
N VAL A 31 4.50 -7.16 -13.45
CA VAL A 31 3.24 -7.23 -12.71
C VAL A 31 3.08 -8.63 -12.14
N VAL A 32 3.01 -8.73 -10.81
CA VAL A 32 2.79 -10.00 -10.10
C VAL A 32 1.34 -10.11 -9.65
N GLN A 33 0.71 -11.26 -9.92
CA GLN A 33 -0.59 -11.58 -9.33
C GLN A 33 -0.39 -12.15 -7.92
N VAL A 34 -0.72 -11.35 -6.90
CA VAL A 34 -0.68 -11.79 -5.50
C VAL A 34 -1.75 -12.85 -5.25
N LYS A 35 -1.34 -14.06 -4.82
CA LYS A 35 -2.24 -15.14 -4.39
C LYS A 35 -2.42 -15.18 -2.88
N ALA A 36 -1.39 -14.75 -2.14
CA ALA A 36 -1.38 -14.60 -0.69
C ALA A 36 -0.38 -13.50 -0.32
N ALA A 37 -0.62 -12.82 0.81
CA ALA A 37 0.30 -11.86 1.40
C ALA A 37 0.36 -12.11 2.92
N SER A 38 1.56 -11.96 3.50
CA SER A 38 1.76 -12.04 4.95
C SER A 38 1.43 -10.70 5.61
N VAL A 39 1.08 -10.74 6.89
CA VAL A 39 1.03 -9.56 7.76
C VAL A 39 2.19 -9.64 8.74
N ASN A 40 2.91 -8.54 8.90
CA ASN A 40 4.09 -8.40 9.74
C ASN A 40 3.90 -7.27 10.78
N PRO A 41 4.60 -7.31 11.93
CA PRO A 41 4.54 -6.22 12.91
C PRO A 41 4.96 -4.85 12.34
N SER A 42 5.81 -4.82 11.32
CA SER A 42 6.18 -3.60 10.59
C SER A 42 4.98 -2.94 9.92
N ASP A 43 3.99 -3.70 9.45
CA ASP A 43 2.84 -3.14 8.73
C ASP A 43 2.02 -2.23 9.67
N VAL A 44 1.85 -2.65 10.93
CA VAL A 44 1.17 -1.84 11.96
C VAL A 44 1.97 -0.57 12.26
N LYS A 45 3.30 -0.66 12.33
CA LYS A 45 4.21 0.49 12.54
C LYS A 45 4.15 1.46 11.35
N ASN A 46 4.02 0.93 10.14
CA ASN A 46 3.89 1.69 8.91
C ASN A 46 2.59 2.49 8.88
N VAL A 47 1.46 1.84 9.17
CA VAL A 47 0.14 2.50 9.23
C VAL A 47 0.08 3.55 10.34
N SER A 48 0.76 3.31 11.46
CA SER A 48 0.80 4.27 12.57
C SER A 48 1.82 5.40 12.40
N GLY A 49 2.58 5.43 11.30
CA GLY A 49 3.51 6.52 10.98
C GLY A 49 4.84 6.49 11.75
N HIS A 50 5.24 5.33 12.26
CA HIS A 50 6.53 5.18 12.97
C HIS A 50 7.75 5.08 12.04
N PHE A 51 7.53 4.95 10.72
CA PHE A 51 8.59 4.97 9.72
C PHE A 51 8.60 6.32 8.98
N GLY A 52 9.70 7.07 9.09
CA GLY A 52 9.81 8.40 8.48
C GLY A 52 9.85 8.43 6.95
N HIS A 53 9.98 7.27 6.30
CA HIS A 53 9.98 7.13 4.84
C HIS A 53 8.65 6.62 4.27
N THR A 54 7.62 6.40 5.11
CA THR A 54 6.30 6.00 4.64
C THR A 54 5.64 7.14 3.87
N MET A 55 5.36 6.90 2.60
CA MET A 55 4.62 7.84 1.76
C MET A 55 3.13 7.49 1.77
N LEU A 56 2.30 8.46 2.15
CA LEU A 56 0.86 8.35 1.96
C LEU A 56 0.53 8.47 0.45
N PRO A 57 -0.52 7.78 -0.03
CA PRO A 57 -0.94 7.90 -1.41
C PRO A 57 -1.22 9.38 -1.75
N PRO A 58 -0.71 9.89 -2.88
CA PRO A 58 -1.02 11.25 -3.30
C PRO A 58 -2.52 11.38 -3.52
N ARG A 59 -3.08 12.57 -3.23
CA ARG A 59 -4.53 12.87 -3.33
C ARG A 59 -5.18 12.56 -4.69
N ARG A 60 -4.41 12.22 -5.73
CA ARG A 60 -4.87 11.95 -7.10
C ARG A 60 -4.31 10.69 -7.78
N ALA A 61 -3.47 9.87 -7.14
CA ALA A 61 -2.97 8.65 -7.78
C ALA A 61 -2.74 7.51 -6.80
N ALA A 62 -3.38 6.39 -7.08
CA ALA A 62 -3.28 5.16 -6.32
C ALA A 62 -2.12 4.30 -6.85
N THR A 63 -0.89 4.71 -6.60
CA THR A 63 0.28 3.85 -6.77
C THR A 63 1.29 4.19 -5.67
N SER A 64 0.96 3.83 -4.43
CA SER A 64 1.99 3.61 -3.41
C SER A 64 1.93 2.13 -3.03
N ALA A 65 2.89 1.37 -3.52
CA ALA A 65 3.26 0.11 -2.92
C ALA A 65 4.29 0.46 -1.85
N ALA A 66 3.95 0.27 -0.58
CA ALA A 66 4.92 0.32 0.49
C ALA A 66 5.86 -0.87 0.28
N TRP A 67 7.03 -0.60 -0.31
CA TRP A 67 8.17 -1.49 -0.20
C TRP A 67 8.72 -1.31 1.22
N TRP A 68 8.93 -2.45 1.88
CA TRP A 68 9.39 -2.69 3.26
C TRP A 68 10.22 -1.58 3.91
#